data_AF-A0A842L145-F1
#
_entry.id   AF-A0A842L145-F1
#
_cell.length_a   1.000
_cell.length_b   1.000
_cell.length_c   1.000
_cell.angle_alpha   90.00
_cell.angle_beta   90.00
_cell.angle_gamma   90.00
#
_symmetry.space_group_name_H-M   'P 1'
#
loop_
_entity.id
_entity.type
_entity.pdbx_description
1 polymer ?
#
loop_
_entity_poly.entity_id
_entity_poly.type
_entity_poly.pdbx_seq_one_letter_code
_entity_poly.pdbx_strand_id
1 'polypeptide(L)'
;MLEKMRDRGEIPKFASISNPIDLTGSVTADMIVKVTEIVYNDVKVDGIILLGLHHVPGLQEDYVDGIASIVQGRSKPLVACDIGETEMALYIRGKFEKFGIPAYASPEEAAYTMSALCNYGEYLSQFGKGK
;
A
#
# COMPACT_ATOMS: atom_id res chain seq x y z
N MET A 1 -15.45 2.63 -8.09
CA MET A 1 -14.98 4.01 -7.86
C MET A 1 -13.76 4.33 -8.72
N LEU A 2 -12.77 3.45 -8.79
CA LEU A 2 -11.58 3.60 -9.64
C LEU A 2 -11.91 3.73 -11.14
N GLU A 3 -12.94 3.03 -11.64
CA GLU A 3 -13.45 3.22 -13.01
C GLU A 3 -13.79 4.69 -13.30
N LYS A 4 -14.53 5.35 -12.40
CA LYS A 4 -14.90 6.76 -12.55
C LYS A 4 -13.67 7.67 -12.53
N MET A 5 -12.65 7.36 -11.73
CA MET A 5 -11.39 8.12 -11.72
C MET A 5 -10.67 8.01 -13.07
N ARG A 6 -10.61 6.79 -13.62
CA ARG A 6 -10.04 6.52 -14.94
C ARG A 6 -10.79 7.26 -16.04
N ASP A 7 -12.12 7.24 -16.01
CA ASP A 7 -12.97 7.92 -17.00
C ASP A 7 -12.83 9.45 -16.93
N ARG A 8 -12.63 10.01 -15.73
CA ARG A 8 -12.35 11.45 -15.49
C ARG A 8 -10.90 11.85 -15.78
N GLY A 9 -10.02 10.89 -16.07
CA GLY A 9 -8.60 11.16 -16.34
C GLY A 9 -7.75 11.44 -15.09
N GLU A 10 -8.24 11.08 -13.90
CA GLU A 10 -7.49 11.22 -12.64
C GLU A 10 -6.42 10.13 -12.47
N ILE A 11 -6.58 9.00 -13.17
CA ILE A 11 -5.56 7.96 -13.33
C ILE A 11 -5.45 7.57 -14.82
N PRO A 12 -4.32 6.97 -15.26
CA PRO A 12 -4.12 6.63 -16.67
C PRO A 12 -5.23 5.75 -17.24
N LYS A 13 -5.63 6.00 -18.50
CA LYS A 13 -6.67 5.21 -19.19
C LYS A 13 -6.33 3.72 -19.32
N PHE A 14 -5.05 3.40 -19.31
CA PHE A 14 -4.52 2.04 -19.42
C PHE A 14 -4.11 1.45 -18.06
N ALA A 15 -4.44 2.13 -16.95
CA ALA A 15 -4.27 1.58 -15.61
C ALA A 15 -5.14 0.32 -15.43
N SER A 16 -4.55 -0.73 -14.85
CA SER A 16 -5.30 -1.88 -14.35
C SER A 16 -5.94 -1.49 -13.02
N ILE A 17 -7.24 -1.74 -12.88
CA ILE A 17 -8.02 -1.39 -11.67
C ILE A 17 -8.61 -2.64 -11.00
N SER A 18 -8.22 -3.83 -11.46
CA SER A 18 -8.50 -5.11 -10.79
C SER A 18 -7.43 -5.39 -9.73
N ASN A 19 -7.38 -6.60 -9.17
CA ASN A 19 -6.27 -7.01 -8.29
C ASN A 19 -5.19 -7.74 -9.11
N PRO A 20 -3.95 -7.22 -9.24
CA PRO A 20 -3.44 -5.98 -8.65
C PRO A 20 -3.85 -4.71 -9.41
N ILE A 21 -3.89 -3.59 -8.68
CA ILE A 21 -4.12 -2.25 -9.23
C ILE A 21 -2.77 -1.71 -9.72
N ASP A 22 -2.67 -1.41 -11.01
CA ASP A 22 -1.45 -0.93 -11.66
C ASP A 22 -1.69 0.46 -12.24
N LEU A 23 -1.10 1.47 -11.58
CA LEU A 23 -1.17 2.88 -11.99
C LEU A 23 -0.10 3.26 -13.03
N THR A 24 0.75 2.30 -13.42
CA THR A 24 1.82 2.42 -14.41
C THR A 24 2.94 3.39 -14.02
N GLY A 25 3.96 3.51 -14.89
CA GLY A 25 5.13 4.36 -14.65
C GLY A 25 4.84 5.87 -14.64
N SER A 26 3.61 6.31 -14.90
CA SER A 26 3.20 7.72 -14.77
C SER A 26 2.51 8.05 -13.44
N VAL A 27 2.55 7.14 -12.46
CA VAL A 27 1.94 7.38 -11.15
C VAL A 27 2.57 8.60 -10.46
N THR A 28 1.73 9.39 -9.79
CA THR A 28 2.15 10.49 -8.93
C THR A 28 1.84 10.21 -7.47
N ALA A 29 2.45 10.98 -6.55
CA ALA A 29 2.13 10.93 -5.13
C ALA A 29 0.61 11.09 -4.86
N ASP A 30 -0.05 12.05 -5.51
CA ASP A 30 -1.50 12.25 -5.39
C ASP A 30 -2.30 11.04 -5.87
N MET A 31 -1.94 10.47 -7.02
CA MET A 31 -2.62 9.29 -7.57
C MET A 31 -2.52 8.09 -6.63
N ILE A 32 -1.32 7.76 -6.13
CA ILE A 32 -1.14 6.58 -5.28
C ILE A 32 -1.83 6.76 -3.92
N VAL A 33 -1.79 7.97 -3.34
CA VAL A 33 -2.44 8.26 -2.06
C VAL A 33 -3.95 8.14 -2.20
N LYS A 34 -4.54 8.78 -3.22
CA LYS A 34 -5.98 8.77 -3.45
C LYS A 34 -6.52 7.38 -3.78
N VAL A 35 -5.79 6.61 -4.61
CA VAL A 35 -6.16 5.22 -4.91
C VAL A 35 -6.06 4.35 -3.66
N THR A 36 -4.99 4.51 -2.87
CA THR A 36 -4.84 3.78 -1.61
C THR A 36 -5.96 4.11 -0.63
N GLU A 37 -6.36 5.38 -0.49
CA GLU A 37 -7.48 5.78 0.37
C GLU A 37 -8.78 5.11 -0.04
N ILE A 38 -9.09 5.07 -1.34
CA ILE A 38 -10.31 4.44 -1.87
C ILE A 38 -10.30 2.94 -1.59
N VAL A 39 -9.19 2.27 -1.86
CA VAL A 39 -9.02 0.83 -1.63
C VAL A 39 -9.06 0.49 -0.14
N TYR A 40 -8.41 1.31 0.69
CA TYR A 40 -8.40 1.16 2.14
C TYR A 40 -9.78 1.36 2.74
N ASN A 41 -10.63 2.19 2.14
CA ASN A 41 -12.01 2.39 2.59
C ASN A 41 -13.01 1.37 2.01
N ASP A 42 -12.62 0.54 1.05
CA ASP A 42 -13.48 -0.51 0.52
C ASP A 42 -13.68 -1.64 1.55
N VAL A 43 -14.94 -1.92 1.88
CA VAL A 43 -15.32 -2.97 2.83
C VAL A 43 -15.02 -4.39 2.34
N LYS A 44 -14.73 -4.55 1.04
CA LYS A 44 -14.35 -5.84 0.43
C LYS A 44 -12.84 -6.10 0.48
N VAL A 45 -12.05 -5.16 0.98
CA VAL A 45 -10.59 -5.26 1.05
C VAL A 45 -10.18 -5.39 2.50
N ASP A 46 -9.55 -6.50 2.88
CA ASP A 46 -9.13 -6.74 4.28
C ASP A 46 -7.68 -6.35 4.56
N GLY A 47 -6.88 -6.08 3.52
CA GLY A 47 -5.48 -5.67 3.66
C GLY A 47 -4.91 -5.17 2.34
N ILE A 48 -3.82 -4.41 2.41
CA ILE A 48 -3.16 -3.82 1.24
C ILE A 48 -1.67 -4.16 1.24
N ILE A 49 -1.16 -4.64 0.11
CA ILE A 49 0.27 -4.62 -0.20
C ILE A 49 0.50 -3.46 -1.15
N LEU A 50 1.26 -2.46 -0.71
CA LEU A 50 1.53 -1.24 -1.47
C LEU A 50 2.93 -1.29 -2.08
N LEU A 51 3.03 -1.30 -3.42
CA LEU A 51 4.30 -1.20 -4.13
C LEU A 51 4.53 0.27 -4.53
N GLY A 52 5.34 0.98 -3.75
CA GLY A 52 5.68 2.39 -3.96
C GLY A 52 7.13 2.53 -4.43
N LEU A 53 7.36 2.38 -5.73
CA LEU A 53 8.70 2.26 -6.29
C LEU A 53 9.37 3.63 -6.48
N HIS A 54 10.45 3.90 -5.74
CA HIS A 54 11.15 5.20 -5.76
C HIS A 54 11.71 5.64 -7.12
N HIS A 55 11.92 4.71 -8.06
CA HIS A 55 12.47 5.05 -9.38
C HIS A 55 11.41 5.66 -10.33
N VAL A 56 10.13 5.70 -9.93
CA VAL A 56 9.09 6.30 -10.75
C VAL A 56 9.20 7.84 -10.67
N PRO A 57 9.43 8.56 -11.79
CA PRO A 57 9.72 10.00 -11.75
C PRO A 57 8.65 10.88 -11.08
N GLY A 58 7.38 10.47 -11.19
CA GLY A 58 6.25 11.20 -10.61
C GLY A 58 6.02 10.93 -9.12
N LEU A 59 6.69 9.93 -8.55
CA LEU A 59 6.46 9.50 -7.16
C LEU A 59 7.48 10.17 -6.24
N GLN A 60 7.09 11.32 -5.72
CA GLN A 60 7.87 12.04 -4.71
C GLN A 60 7.66 11.40 -3.34
N GLU A 61 8.67 11.48 -2.46
CA GLU A 61 8.70 10.82 -1.14
C GLU A 61 7.59 11.23 -0.15
N ASP A 62 6.88 12.32 -0.43
CA ASP A 62 5.77 12.85 0.37
C ASP A 62 4.53 11.93 0.34
N TYR A 63 4.43 11.04 -0.65
CA TYR A 63 3.37 10.03 -0.70
C TYR A 63 3.34 9.17 0.57
N VAL A 64 4.50 8.89 1.18
CA VAL A 64 4.60 8.09 2.40
C VAL A 64 3.83 8.74 3.55
N ASP A 65 3.89 10.07 3.68
CA ASP A 65 3.14 10.80 4.71
C ASP A 65 1.63 10.73 4.44
N GLY A 66 1.24 10.82 3.16
CA GLY A 66 -0.14 10.61 2.72
C GLY A 66 -0.65 9.22 3.07
N ILE A 67 0.11 8.16 2.79
CA ILE A 67 -0.23 6.78 3.15
C ILE A 67 -0.31 6.60 4.67
N ALA A 68 0.64 7.17 5.42
CA ALA A 68 0.65 7.12 6.87
C ALA A 68 -0.62 7.73 7.47
N SER A 69 -1.07 8.87 6.95
CA SER A 69 -2.30 9.52 7.40
C SER A 69 -3.56 8.67 7.18
N ILE A 70 -3.57 7.82 6.14
CA ILE A 70 -4.70 6.93 5.84
C ILE A 70 -4.80 5.79 6.86
N VAL A 71 -3.67 5.25 7.32
CA VAL A 71 -3.61 4.06 8.18
C VAL A 71 -3.58 4.37 9.68
N GLN A 72 -3.17 5.58 10.06
CA GLN A 72 -2.96 5.94 11.46
C GLN A 72 -4.24 5.77 12.29
N GLY A 73 -4.16 4.98 13.36
CA GLY A 73 -5.30 4.71 14.26
C GLY A 73 -6.34 3.74 13.70
N ARG A 74 -6.06 3.06 12.58
CA ARG A 74 -6.98 2.13 11.92
C ARG A 74 -6.41 0.70 11.92
N SER A 75 -7.29 -0.29 11.81
CA SER A 75 -6.95 -1.70 12.02
C SER A 75 -6.67 -2.50 10.76
N LYS A 76 -7.00 -1.97 9.57
CA LYS A 76 -6.78 -2.70 8.31
C LYS A 76 -5.28 -2.68 7.98
N PRO A 77 -4.62 -3.84 7.86
CA PRO A 77 -3.18 -3.91 7.63
C PRO A 77 -2.79 -3.35 6.27
N LEU A 78 -1.70 -2.59 6.25
CA LEU A 78 -1.00 -2.16 5.04
C LEU A 78 0.47 -2.55 5.18
N VAL A 79 1.00 -3.26 4.19
CA VAL A 79 2.41 -3.64 4.09
C VAL A 79 2.99 -2.92 2.87
N ALA A 80 4.08 -2.19 3.05
CA ALA A 80 4.73 -1.47 1.97
C ALA A 80 5.87 -2.29 1.34
N CYS A 81 6.18 -1.99 0.09
CA CYS A 81 7.33 -2.51 -0.62
C CYS A 81 7.92 -1.42 -1.51
N ASP A 82 9.21 -1.17 -1.35
CA ASP A 82 10.01 -0.42 -2.30
C ASP A 82 11.24 -1.27 -2.64
N ILE A 83 11.37 -1.63 -3.92
CA ILE A 83 12.27 -2.69 -4.36
C ILE A 83 13.71 -2.19 -4.46
N GLY A 84 14.64 -3.02 -3.99
CA GLY A 84 16.07 -2.84 -4.16
C GLY A 84 16.76 -2.21 -2.96
N GLU A 85 18.07 -2.02 -3.07
CA GLU A 85 18.95 -1.64 -1.95
C GLU A 85 19.64 -0.28 -2.16
N THR A 86 19.05 0.57 -3.00
CA THR A 86 19.55 1.93 -3.19
C THR A 86 19.32 2.76 -1.92
N GLU A 87 20.11 3.83 -1.73
CA GLU A 87 19.91 4.76 -0.61
C GLU A 87 18.48 5.30 -0.58
N MET A 88 17.89 5.56 -1.74
CA MET A 88 16.51 6.02 -1.85
C MET A 88 15.51 4.93 -1.43
N ALA A 89 15.70 3.68 -1.83
CA ALA A 89 14.83 2.58 -1.41
C ALA A 89 14.88 2.39 0.12
N LEU A 90 16.08 2.42 0.70
CA LEU A 90 16.28 2.35 2.16
C LEU A 90 15.62 3.54 2.87
N TYR A 91 15.73 4.75 2.31
CA TYR A 91 15.12 5.95 2.85
C TYR A 91 13.58 5.86 2.86
N ILE A 92 12.96 5.46 1.74
CA ILE A 92 11.51 5.32 1.62
C ILE A 92 10.99 4.25 2.58
N ARG A 93 11.61 3.06 2.63
CA ARG A 93 11.23 2.01 3.57
C ARG A 93 11.37 2.47 5.02
N GLY A 94 12.49 3.10 5.37
CA GLY A 94 12.69 3.65 6.71
C GLY A 94 11.69 4.74 7.08
N LYS A 95 11.15 5.49 6.11
CA LYS A 95 10.08 6.47 6.34
C LYS A 95 8.75 5.78 6.67
N PHE A 96 8.38 4.71 5.96
CA PHE A 96 7.22 3.88 6.30
C PHE A 96 7.32 3.28 7.71
N GLU A 97 8.49 2.73 8.05
CA GLU A 97 8.73 2.10 9.36
C GLU A 97 8.57 3.08 10.53
N LYS A 98 8.99 4.34 10.35
CA LYS A 98 8.78 5.41 11.36
C LYS A 98 7.29 5.66 11.66
N PHE A 99 6.41 5.38 10.72
CA PHE A 99 4.95 5.45 10.90
C PHE A 99 4.33 4.13 11.37
N GLY A 100 5.13 3.10 11.66
CA GLY A 100 4.67 1.78 12.06
C GLY A 100 4.13 0.93 10.91
N ILE A 101 4.43 1.29 9.66
CA ILE A 101 4.06 0.51 8.47
C ILE A 101 5.23 -0.39 8.11
N PRO A 102 5.08 -1.73 8.15
CA PRO A 102 6.16 -2.64 7.76
C PRO A 102 6.46 -2.50 6.27
N ALA A 103 7.74 -2.33 5.92
CA ALA A 103 8.19 -2.07 4.56
C ALA A 103 9.34 -2.99 4.15
N TYR A 104 9.25 -3.65 2.99
CA TYR A 104 10.21 -4.68 2.57
C TYR A 104 10.85 -4.40 1.22
N ALA A 105 12.06 -4.94 1.02
CA ALA A 105 12.85 -4.77 -0.20
C ALA A 105 12.37 -5.65 -1.37
N SER A 106 11.51 -6.64 -1.09
CA SER A 106 10.96 -7.56 -2.08
C SER A 106 9.44 -7.73 -1.94
N PRO A 107 8.70 -7.88 -3.05
CA PRO A 107 7.27 -8.20 -3.02
C PRO A 107 6.97 -9.53 -2.32
N GLU A 108 7.90 -10.49 -2.38
CA GLU A 108 7.79 -11.80 -1.75
C GLU A 108 7.79 -11.68 -0.22
N GLU A 109 8.68 -10.88 0.35
CA GLU A 109 8.68 -10.59 1.79
C GLU A 109 7.42 -9.84 2.23
N ALA A 110 6.98 -8.86 1.43
CA ALA A 110 5.75 -8.13 1.71
C ALA A 110 4.52 -9.08 1.71
N ALA A 111 4.46 -10.00 0.74
CA ALA A 111 3.41 -11.02 0.65
C ALA A 111 3.50 -12.04 1.80
N TYR A 112 4.72 -12.46 2.17
CA TYR A 112 4.95 -13.34 3.33
C TYR A 112 4.46 -12.69 4.62
N THR A 113 4.78 -11.42 4.86
CA THR A 113 4.32 -10.67 6.02
C THR A 113 2.80 -10.52 6.03
N MET A 114 2.19 -10.18 4.89
CA MET A 114 0.72 -10.11 4.80
C MET A 114 0.07 -11.47 5.12
N SER A 115 0.62 -12.57 4.60
CA SER A 115 0.16 -13.93 4.91
C SER A 115 0.25 -14.23 6.42
N ALA A 116 1.36 -13.84 7.07
CA ALA A 116 1.51 -14.00 8.52
C ALA A 116 0.46 -13.18 9.31
N LEU A 117 0.15 -11.95 8.89
CA LEU A 117 -0.89 -11.13 9.49
C LEU A 117 -2.28 -11.77 9.34
N CYS A 118 -2.60 -12.29 8.15
CA CYS A 118 -3.84 -13.03 7.92
C CYS A 118 -3.96 -14.26 8.82
N ASN A 119 -2.92 -15.10 8.85
CA ASN A 119 -2.90 -16.32 9.67
C ASN A 119 -3.07 -16.00 11.16
N TYR A 120 -2.44 -14.92 11.64
CA TYR A 120 -2.58 -14.48 13.02
C TYR A 120 -3.99 -13.93 13.31
N GLY A 121 -4.58 -13.18 12.37
CA GLY A 121 -5.96 -12.72 12.44
C GLY A 121 -6.97 -13.87 12.52
N GLU A 122 -6.76 -14.93 11.72
CA GLU A 122 -7.55 -16.16 11.77
C GLU A 122 -7.40 -16.87 13.12
N TYR A 123 -6.16 -17.01 13.61
CA TYR A 123 -5.89 -17.58 14.92
C TYR A 123 -6.61 -16.83 16.05
N LEU A 124 -6.54 -15.50 16.06
CA LEU A 124 -7.25 -14.67 17.06
C LEU A 124 -8.77 -14.78 16.92
N SER A 125 -9.29 -14.93 15.71
CA SER A 125 -10.72 -15.11 15.48
C SER A 125 -11.23 -16.45 16.02
N GLN A 126 -10.41 -17.49 15.95
CA GLN A 126 -10.74 -18.85 16.40
C GLN A 126 -10.50 -19.04 17.90
N PHE A 127 -9.38 -18.52 18.44
CA PHE A 127 -8.89 -18.83 19.78
C PHE A 127 -8.73 -17.60 20.69
N GLY A 128 -8.83 -16.38 20.16
CA GLY A 128 -8.62 -15.13 20.88
C GLY A 128 -9.83 -14.62 21.68
N LYS A 129 -10.97 -15.32 21.66
CA LYS A 129 -12.12 -14.98 22.52
C LYS A 129 -11.85 -15.42 23.96
N GLY A 130 -11.12 -14.59 24.71
CA GLY A 130 -10.78 -14.85 26.11
C GLY A 130 -9.95 -13.78 26.81
N LYS A 131 -9.99 -12.52 26.36
CA LYS A 131 -9.48 -11.37 27.13
C LYS A 131 -10.45 -10.22 27.06
#